data_AF-A0A7Y6UGU9-F1
#
_entry.id   AF-A0A7Y6UGU9-F1
#
_cell.length_a   1.000
_cell.length_b   1.000
_cell.length_c   1.000
_cell.angle_alpha   90.00
_cell.angle_beta   90.00
_cell.angle_gamma   90.00
#
_symmetry.space_group_name_H-M   'P 1'
#
loop_
_entity.id
_entity.type
_entity.pdbx_description
1 polymer ?
#
loop_
_entity_poly.entity_id
_entity_poly.type
_entity_poly.pdbx_seq_one_letter_code
_entity_poly.pdbx_strand_id
1 'polypeptide(L)'
;MASVRLMSVKWFVLVMCLVAGCAKDVRARFPSQPDTPTGTLILALAQPASGVMVSVNGTLVVEDAHTERVVIEGVPIGTGEVIMAANGSDKAFHVWIDSERPTTVPLGVPDESSGFLKSLAGSLLTIVVYSLLH
;
A
#
# COMPACT_ATOMS: atom_id res chain seq x y z
N MET A 1 21.14 8.58 44.74
CA MET A 1 19.86 8.52 44.00
C MET A 1 20.12 8.74 42.51
N ALA A 2 20.48 7.69 41.77
CA ALA A 2 20.70 7.77 40.32
C ALA A 2 20.51 6.38 39.71
N SER A 3 19.27 5.88 39.67
CA SER A 3 18.97 4.59 39.00
C SER A 3 17.50 4.49 38.59
N VAL A 4 16.99 5.48 37.84
CA VAL A 4 15.61 5.41 37.30
C VAL A 4 15.52 5.86 35.83
N ARG A 5 16.52 6.54 35.25
CA ARG A 5 16.37 7.18 33.93
C ARG A 5 16.74 6.34 32.69
N LEU A 6 17.41 5.18 32.82
CA LEU A 6 17.83 4.39 31.65
C LEU A 6 16.83 3.29 31.22
N MET A 7 15.98 2.81 32.12
CA MET A 7 15.07 1.68 31.81
C MET A 7 13.82 2.11 31.04
N SER A 8 13.48 3.42 31.08
CA SER A 8 12.27 3.98 30.44
C SER A 8 12.46 4.30 28.95
N VAL A 9 13.69 4.63 28.50
CA VAL A 9 13.96 5.01 27.09
C VAL A 9 13.99 3.80 26.16
N LYS A 10 14.59 2.68 26.60
CA LYS A 10 14.64 1.44 25.80
C LYS A 10 13.24 0.87 25.51
N TRP A 11 12.31 1.04 26.45
CA TRP A 11 10.94 0.57 26.28
C TRP A 11 10.12 1.51 25.39
N PHE A 12 10.40 2.81 25.44
CA PHE A 12 9.78 3.80 24.54
C PHE A 12 10.14 3.56 23.06
N VAL A 13 11.39 3.22 22.76
CA VAL A 13 11.84 2.90 21.39
C VAL A 13 11.18 1.61 20.87
N LEU A 14 11.03 0.59 21.73
CA LEU A 14 10.36 -0.67 21.37
C LEU A 14 8.87 -0.47 21.08
N VAL A 15 8.17 0.34 21.88
CA VAL A 15 6.75 0.65 21.69
C VAL A 15 6.53 1.52 20.44
N MET A 16 7.45 2.44 20.14
CA MET A 16 7.40 3.28 18.93
C MET A 16 7.59 2.46 17.63
N CYS A 17 8.39 1.39 17.65
CA CYS A 17 8.51 0.49 16.50
C CYS A 17 7.24 -0.33 16.20
N LEU A 18 6.34 -0.49 17.16
CA LEU A 18 5.11 -1.31 17.00
C LEU A 18 3.93 -0.56 16.39
N VAL A 19 3.98 0.78 16.33
CA VAL A 19 2.87 1.61 15.78
C VAL A 19 3.09 1.93 14.29
N ALA A 20 4.28 1.69 13.76
CA ALA A 20 4.62 2.00 12.38
C ALA A 20 4.24 0.84 11.43
N GLY A 21 3.17 1.04 10.65
CA GLY A 21 3.11 0.48 9.30
C GLY A 21 2.32 -0.81 9.10
N CYS A 22 1.20 -1.03 9.80
CA CYS A 22 0.22 -1.96 9.24
C CYS A 22 -0.40 -1.29 8.01
N ALA A 23 -0.17 -1.85 6.83
CA ALA A 23 -0.92 -1.52 5.62
C ALA A 23 -2.41 -1.65 5.93
N LYS A 24 -3.15 -0.55 5.81
CA LYS A 24 -4.59 -0.53 6.09
C LYS A 24 -5.33 -0.47 4.78
N ASP A 25 -6.40 -1.23 4.67
CA ASP A 25 -7.36 -1.10 3.57
C ASP A 25 -7.81 0.36 3.43
N VAL A 26 -7.69 0.90 2.22
CA VAL A 26 -8.18 2.23 1.90
C VAL A 26 -9.57 2.09 1.31
N ARG A 27 -10.51 2.87 1.84
CA ARG A 27 -11.86 2.99 1.29
C ARG A 27 -12.09 4.42 0.87
N ALA A 28 -12.47 4.61 -0.39
CA ALA A 28 -12.80 5.89 -0.96
C ALA A 28 -14.18 5.83 -1.64
N ARG A 29 -14.81 6.98 -1.79
CA ARG A 29 -16.07 7.12 -2.52
C ARG A 29 -15.88 8.07 -3.69
N PHE A 30 -16.25 7.62 -4.88
CA PHE A 30 -16.20 8.43 -6.08
C PHE A 30 -17.36 9.45 -6.10
N PRO A 31 -17.12 10.71 -6.47
CA PRO A 31 -18.16 11.75 -6.51
C PRO A 31 -19.05 11.62 -7.77
N SER A 32 -19.88 10.57 -7.81
CA SER A 32 -20.84 10.36 -8.89
C SER A 32 -22.04 11.30 -8.82
N GLN A 33 -22.65 11.58 -9.98
CA GLN A 33 -23.92 12.30 -10.04
C GLN A 33 -25.03 11.48 -9.36
N PRO A 34 -25.98 12.14 -8.68
CA PRO A 34 -27.20 11.47 -8.21
C PRO A 34 -27.88 10.80 -9.41
N ASP A 35 -28.43 9.61 -9.22
CA ASP A 35 -29.15 8.81 -10.24
C ASP A 35 -28.30 8.11 -11.32
N THR A 36 -26.97 8.23 -11.29
CA THR A 36 -26.11 7.42 -12.15
C THR A 36 -25.97 6.00 -11.56
N PRO A 37 -26.16 4.92 -12.35
CA PRO A 37 -25.86 3.57 -11.87
C PRO A 37 -24.36 3.44 -11.54
N THR A 38 -24.06 2.98 -10.33
CA THR A 38 -22.69 2.83 -9.84
C THR A 38 -22.35 1.41 -9.42
N GLY A 39 -21.09 1.03 -9.57
CA GLY A 39 -20.50 -0.19 -9.03
C GLY A 39 -19.41 0.09 -7.99
N THR A 40 -18.74 -0.99 -7.59
CA THR A 40 -17.59 -0.96 -6.67
C THR A 40 -16.36 -1.47 -7.38
N LEU A 41 -15.27 -0.70 -7.33
CA LEU A 41 -13.96 -1.08 -7.87
C LEU A 41 -13.02 -1.43 -6.72
N ILE A 42 -12.39 -2.59 -6.78
CA ILE A 42 -11.39 -3.04 -5.81
C ILE A 42 -10.05 -3.19 -6.53
N LEU A 43 -9.05 -2.43 -6.10
CA LEU A 43 -7.68 -2.60 -6.55
C LEU A 43 -6.95 -3.43 -5.48
N ALA A 44 -6.58 -4.66 -5.85
CA ALA A 44 -5.87 -5.58 -4.98
C ALA A 44 -4.39 -5.57 -5.37
N LEU A 45 -3.55 -4.98 -4.52
CA LEU A 45 -2.11 -4.93 -4.76
C LEU A 45 -1.49 -6.26 -4.32
N ALA A 46 -0.53 -6.78 -5.10
CA ALA A 46 0.12 -8.05 -4.79
C ALA A 46 0.91 -8.03 -3.46
N GLN A 47 1.25 -6.84 -2.98
CA GLN A 47 1.95 -6.57 -1.73
C GLN A 47 1.60 -5.14 -1.26
N PRO A 48 1.82 -4.80 0.03
CA PRO A 48 1.70 -3.43 0.51
C PRO A 48 2.51 -2.44 -0.32
N ALA A 49 1.89 -1.31 -0.67
CA ALA A 49 2.52 -0.20 -1.37
C ALA A 49 2.36 1.10 -0.60
N SER A 50 3.35 1.98 -0.73
CA SER A 50 3.36 3.35 -0.23
C SER A 50 3.15 4.34 -1.38
N GLY A 51 2.75 5.57 -1.05
CA GLY A 51 2.51 6.61 -2.06
C GLY A 51 1.42 6.24 -3.06
N VAL A 52 0.43 5.44 -2.63
CA VAL A 52 -0.64 4.98 -3.50
C VAL A 52 -1.54 6.16 -3.84
N MET A 53 -1.60 6.50 -5.13
CA MET A 53 -2.53 7.46 -5.69
C MET A 53 -3.40 6.77 -6.71
N VAL A 54 -4.70 7.03 -6.67
CA VAL A 54 -5.64 6.43 -7.64
C VAL A 54 -6.54 7.53 -8.18
N SER A 55 -6.64 7.59 -9.50
CA SER A 55 -7.64 8.37 -10.20
C SER A 55 -8.50 7.49 -11.09
N VAL A 56 -9.78 7.83 -11.16
CA VAL A 56 -10.76 7.15 -12.01
C VAL A 56 -11.37 8.21 -12.93
N ASN A 57 -11.33 8.00 -14.24
CA ASN A 57 -11.79 8.94 -15.26
C ASN A 57 -11.25 10.37 -15.03
N GLY A 58 -9.96 10.49 -14.69
CA GLY A 58 -9.29 11.77 -14.41
C GLY A 58 -9.62 12.41 -13.06
N THR A 59 -10.45 11.79 -12.21
CA THR A 59 -10.76 12.28 -10.86
C THR A 59 -9.92 11.54 -9.82
N LEU A 60 -9.10 12.27 -9.06
CA LEU A 60 -8.32 11.72 -7.94
C LEU A 60 -9.26 11.29 -6.81
N VAL A 61 -9.19 10.02 -6.40
CA VAL A 61 -10.02 9.43 -5.34
C VAL A 61 -9.23 8.98 -4.13
N VAL A 62 -7.95 8.65 -4.30
CA VAL A 62 -7.03 8.28 -3.23
C VAL A 62 -5.73 9.03 -3.45
N GLU A 63 -5.21 9.60 -2.37
CA GLU A 63 -3.97 10.39 -2.34
C GLU A 63 -3.05 9.84 -1.24
N ASP A 64 -1.77 9.64 -1.59
CA ASP A 64 -0.66 9.29 -0.71
C ASP A 64 -0.96 8.25 0.38
N ALA A 65 -1.51 7.09 -0.02
CA ALA A 65 -1.86 6.03 0.93
C ALA A 65 -0.81 4.92 1.02
N HIS A 66 -0.71 4.29 2.20
CA HIS A 66 0.03 3.04 2.40
C HIS A 66 -0.94 1.87 2.62
N THR A 67 -1.10 1.01 1.61
CA THR A 67 -2.13 -0.03 1.58
C THR A 67 -1.77 -1.21 0.68
N GLU A 68 -2.41 -2.36 0.92
CA GLU A 68 -2.44 -3.52 0.02
C GLU A 68 -3.73 -3.58 -0.81
N ARG A 69 -4.75 -2.81 -0.44
CA ARG A 69 -6.07 -2.86 -1.06
C ARG A 69 -6.77 -1.51 -1.04
N VAL A 70 -7.30 -1.12 -2.19
CA VAL A 70 -8.12 0.09 -2.35
C VAL A 70 -9.53 -0.32 -2.78
N VAL A 71 -10.54 0.13 -2.04
CA VAL A 71 -11.95 -0.06 -2.37
C VAL A 71 -12.55 1.28 -2.71
N ILE A 72 -13.06 1.43 -3.94
CA ILE A 72 -13.68 2.65 -4.43
C ILE A 72 -15.15 2.36 -4.68
N GLU A 73 -16.00 2.98 -3.87
CA GLU A 73 -17.45 2.87 -3.99
C GLU A 73 -18.02 3.96 -4.90
N GLY A 74 -19.15 3.69 -5.54
CA GLY A 74 -19.89 4.71 -6.27
C GLY A 74 -19.27 5.08 -7.62
N VAL A 75 -18.51 4.17 -8.24
CA VAL A 75 -17.91 4.42 -9.57
C VAL A 75 -18.97 4.18 -10.66
N PRO A 76 -19.15 5.04 -11.67
CA PRO A 76 -20.09 4.81 -12.75
C PRO A 76 -19.85 3.47 -13.47
N ILE A 77 -20.92 2.75 -13.79
CA ILE A 77 -20.82 1.47 -14.51
C ILE A 77 -20.32 1.65 -15.95
N GLY A 78 -19.69 0.61 -16.50
CA GLY A 78 -19.14 0.59 -17.85
C GLY A 78 -17.61 0.69 -17.88
N THR A 79 -17.04 1.06 -19.03
CA THR A 79 -15.58 1.20 -19.19
C THR A 79 -15.10 2.47 -18.51
N GLY A 80 -14.32 2.33 -17.44
CA GLY A 80 -13.59 3.42 -16.80
C GLY A 80 -12.10 3.36 -17.10
N GLU A 81 -11.46 4.53 -17.22
CA GLU A 81 -10.01 4.65 -17.17
C GLU A 81 -9.57 4.75 -15.71
N VAL A 82 -8.59 3.95 -15.31
CA VAL A 82 -7.99 3.97 -13.98
C VAL A 82 -6.50 4.22 -14.14
N ILE A 83 -6.03 5.26 -13.47
CA ILE A 83 -4.60 5.57 -13.38
C ILE A 83 -4.21 5.43 -11.91
N MET A 84 -3.25 4.54 -11.65
CA MET A 84 -2.73 4.28 -10.32
C MET A 84 -1.23 4.55 -10.30
N ALA A 85 -0.78 5.30 -9.30
CA ALA A 85 0.62 5.36 -8.90
C ALA A 85 0.79 4.56 -7.62
N ALA A 86 1.84 3.75 -7.54
CA ALA A 86 2.20 3.03 -6.33
C ALA A 86 3.70 2.75 -6.36
N ASN A 87 4.38 2.97 -5.23
CA ASN A 87 5.81 2.72 -5.10
C ASN A 87 6.68 3.42 -6.16
N GLY A 88 6.33 4.67 -6.51
CA GLY A 88 7.02 5.46 -7.54
C GLY A 88 6.84 4.98 -8.98
N SER A 89 5.89 4.07 -9.23
CA SER A 89 5.56 3.56 -10.56
C SER A 89 4.10 3.83 -10.91
N ASP A 90 3.87 4.26 -12.15
CA ASP A 90 2.53 4.58 -12.66
C ASP A 90 2.00 3.49 -13.58
N LYS A 91 0.69 3.23 -13.51
CA LYS A 91 -0.03 2.28 -14.35
C LYS A 91 -1.40 2.84 -14.73
N ALA A 92 -1.62 3.01 -16.03
CA ALA A 92 -2.92 3.32 -16.60
C ALA A 92 -3.53 2.05 -17.23
N PHE A 93 -4.83 1.84 -17.04
CA PHE A 93 -5.57 0.75 -17.68
C PHE A 93 -7.07 1.07 -17.75
N HIS A 94 -7.76 0.39 -18.65
CA HIS A 94 -9.22 0.41 -18.71
C HIS A 94 -9.80 -0.80 -17.99
N VAL A 95 -10.91 -0.61 -17.30
CA VAL A 95 -11.63 -1.66 -16.60
C VAL A 95 -13.12 -1.53 -16.84
N TRP A 96 -13.81 -2.66 -17.03
CA TRP A 96 -15.26 -2.70 -17.08
C TRP A 96 -15.82 -2.85 -15.65
N ILE A 97 -16.56 -1.85 -15.18
CA ILE A 97 -17.18 -1.83 -13.86
C ILE A 97 -18.61 -2.35 -13.96
N ASP A 98 -18.90 -3.37 -13.15
CA ASP A 98 -20.22 -4.01 -13.06
C ASP A 98 -21.03 -3.43 -11.89
N SER A 99 -22.35 -3.51 -11.99
CA SER A 99 -23.32 -3.14 -10.95
C SER A 99 -23.62 -4.27 -9.96
N GLU A 100 -23.52 -5.53 -10.38
CA GLU A 100 -23.98 -6.67 -9.56
C GLU A 100 -22.92 -7.14 -8.57
N ARG A 101 -21.64 -7.02 -8.92
CA ARG A 101 -20.52 -7.56 -8.15
C ARG A 101 -19.36 -6.56 -8.11
N PRO A 102 -18.60 -6.51 -7.01
CA PRO A 102 -17.37 -5.73 -6.97
C PRO A 102 -16.38 -6.18 -8.04
N THR A 103 -15.96 -5.27 -8.90
CA THR A 103 -14.92 -5.53 -9.90
C THR A 103 -13.55 -5.49 -9.20
N THR A 104 -12.86 -6.64 -9.13
CA THR A 104 -11.53 -6.71 -8.52
C THR A 104 -10.44 -6.78 -9.57
N VAL A 105 -9.47 -5.87 -9.49
CA VAL A 105 -8.31 -5.83 -10.39
C VAL A 105 -7.04 -6.14 -9.59
N PRO A 106 -6.39 -7.30 -9.83
CA PRO A 106 -5.10 -7.59 -9.21
C PRO A 106 -3.99 -6.79 -9.90
N LEU A 107 -3.15 -6.14 -9.11
CA LEU A 107 -2.08 -5.26 -9.60
C LEU A 107 -0.74 -5.63 -8.95
N GLY A 108 0.26 -5.89 -9.81
CA GLY A 108 1.65 -5.96 -9.38
C GLY A 108 2.18 -4.55 -9.13
N VAL A 109 2.82 -4.35 -7.98
CA VAL A 109 3.50 -3.10 -7.62
C VAL A 109 4.98 -3.40 -7.36
N PRO A 110 5.91 -2.48 -7.70
CA PRO A 110 7.32 -2.65 -7.39
C PRO A 110 7.56 -2.86 -5.89
N ASP A 111 8.65 -3.53 -5.51
CA ASP A 111 9.07 -3.64 -4.11
C ASP A 111 10.04 -2.50 -3.76
N GLU A 112 9.66 -1.64 -2.82
CA GLU A 112 10.48 -0.48 -2.43
C GLU A 112 11.65 -0.83 -1.52
N SER A 113 11.58 -1.93 -0.75
CA SER A 113 12.46 -2.10 0.41
C SER A 113 12.92 -3.52 0.72
N SER A 114 12.20 -4.56 0.30
CA SER A 114 12.52 -5.91 0.75
C SER A 114 13.80 -6.45 0.10
N GLY A 115 14.10 -6.07 -1.15
CA GLY A 115 15.32 -6.51 -1.85
C GLY A 115 16.62 -6.02 -1.20
N PHE A 116 16.71 -4.73 -0.85
CA PHE A 116 17.92 -4.12 -0.29
C PHE A 116 18.22 -4.62 1.13
N LEU A 117 17.21 -4.66 2.02
CA LEU A 117 17.42 -5.17 3.37
C LEU A 117 17.77 -6.67 3.38
N LYS A 118 17.14 -7.48 2.51
CA LYS A 118 17.49 -8.91 2.38
C LYS A 118 18.93 -9.08 1.89
N SER A 119 19.37 -8.27 0.93
CA SER A 119 20.74 -8.28 0.43
C SER A 119 21.74 -7.86 1.52
N LEU A 120 21.46 -6.78 2.26
CA LEU A 120 22.29 -6.35 3.38
C LEU A 120 22.36 -7.41 4.48
N ALA A 121 21.23 -7.95 4.91
CA ALA A 121 21.17 -9.00 5.93
C ALA A 121 21.94 -10.26 5.50
N GLY A 122 21.79 -10.68 4.23
CA GLY A 122 22.56 -11.79 3.67
C GLY A 122 24.07 -11.52 3.65
N SER A 123 24.48 -10.31 3.28
CA SER A 123 25.90 -9.92 3.26
C SER A 123 26.52 -9.90 4.66
N LEU A 124 25.82 -9.32 5.65
CA LEU A 124 26.27 -9.28 7.04
C LEU A 124 26.33 -10.68 7.65
N LEU A 125 25.33 -11.53 7.39
CA LEU A 125 25.34 -12.92 7.85
C LEU A 125 26.52 -13.69 7.27
N THR A 126 26.84 -13.49 5.99
CA THR A 126 28.00 -14.10 5.35
C THR A 126 29.32 -13.67 6.01
N ILE A 127 29.47 -12.37 6.31
CA ILE A 127 30.66 -11.83 6.99
C ILE A 127 30.80 -12.41 8.40
N VAL A 128 29.71 -12.50 9.17
CA VAL A 128 29.71 -13.07 10.53
C VAL A 128 30.06 -14.55 10.51
N VAL A 129 29.47 -15.33 9.60
CA VAL A 129 29.78 -16.77 9.45
C VAL A 129 31.24 -16.96 9.06
N TYR A 130 31.75 -16.19 8.10
CA TYR A 130 33.15 -16.25 7.69
C TYR A 130 34.12 -15.92 8.84
N SER A 131 33.79 -14.92 9.66
CA SER A 131 34.62 -14.47 10.79
C SER A 131 34.56 -15.39 12.02
N LEU A 132 33.61 -16.34 12.06
CA LEU A 132 33.52 -17.37 13.10
C LEU A 132 34.20 -18.68 12.68
N LEU A 133 34.44 -18.86 11.39
CA LEU A 133 35.09 -20.02 10.79
C LEU A 133 36.60 -19.83 10.58
N HIS A 134 37.11 -18.60 10.72
CA HIS A 134 38.53 -18.24 10.76
C HIS A 134 38.86 -17.58 12.10
#